data_AF-A0A933R510-F1
#
_entry.id   AF-A0A933R510-F1
#
_cell.length_a   1.000
_cell.length_b   1.000
_cell.length_c   1.000
_cell.angle_alpha   90.00
_cell.angle_beta   90.00
_cell.angle_gamma   90.00
#
_symmetry.space_group_name_H-M   'P 1'
#
loop_
_entity.id
_entity.type
_entity.pdbx_description
1 polymer ?
#
loop_
_entity_poly.entity_id
_entity_poly.type
_entity_poly.pdbx_seq_one_letter_code
_entity_poly.pdbx_strand_id
1 'polypeptide(L)'
;MANRHLSRSIVMQVLYEWDFRGGALTDLEIEQAIARNAEEFAPGVGDISFMRKLLLGILGKRAKLDDIIEKAAPDWPIDKIALIDRNILRIGLYELLFEDRAQVPAKVAINEAIELAKTYGGETSGKFINGVLGAVYKELGEPGKDETSKKKNLQKISRVPVDPKTLPLDKLGGAVVYARDGADVYLGLVHDIFGHWTLSKGHYKDGEDDKTAITRIVMEEIGLPITLGEVLGENEYVASHPEKGKMRKHVSYFLAEAPYQEIKLMKKGGLDDAQWFKLADIIDLNMYDDMLPVITKAVNILLKK
;
A
#
# COMPACT_ATOMS: atom_id res chain seq x y z
N MET A 1 20.15 11.77 6.83
CA MET A 1 19.80 11.07 5.56
C MET A 1 20.91 10.13 5.12
N ALA A 2 22.15 10.58 4.87
CA ALA A 2 23.26 9.70 4.46
C ALA A 2 23.50 8.51 5.41
N ASN A 3 23.35 8.73 6.73
CA ASN A 3 23.50 7.68 7.73
C ASN A 3 22.44 6.57 7.59
N ARG A 4 21.16 6.91 7.39
CA ARG A 4 20.08 5.92 7.25
C ARG A 4 20.19 5.12 5.95
N HIS A 5 20.64 5.73 4.85
CA HIS A 5 20.92 5.01 3.60
C HIS A 5 21.98 3.92 3.84
N LEU A 6 23.09 4.29 4.49
CA LEU A 6 24.17 3.37 4.82
C LEU A 6 23.71 2.26 5.78
N SER A 7 22.90 2.59 6.78
CA SER A 7 22.26 1.59 7.65
C SER A 7 21.43 0.58 6.87
N ARG A 8 20.64 1.02 5.87
CA ARG A 8 19.87 0.11 5.01
C ARG A 8 20.75 -0.78 4.16
N SER A 9 21.86 -0.25 3.64
CA SER A 9 22.85 -1.05 2.92
C SER A 9 23.43 -2.16 3.79
N ILE A 10 23.75 -1.87 5.06
CA ILE A 10 24.23 -2.88 6.01
C ILE A 10 23.13 -3.91 6.31
N VAL A 11 21.90 -3.48 6.58
CA VAL A 11 20.77 -4.38 6.81
C VAL A 11 20.53 -5.29 5.60
N MET A 12 20.62 -4.76 4.39
CA MET A 12 20.51 -5.55 3.15
C MET A 12 21.59 -6.62 3.06
N GLN A 13 22.85 -6.29 3.38
CA GLN A 13 23.95 -7.26 3.38
C GLN A 13 23.74 -8.38 4.41
N VAL A 14 23.26 -8.04 5.62
CA VAL A 14 22.96 -9.04 6.65
C VAL A 14 21.76 -9.91 6.25
N LEU A 15 20.72 -9.32 5.66
CA LEU A 15 19.59 -10.08 5.10
C LEU A 15 20.02 -11.02 3.98
N TYR A 16 20.93 -10.57 3.11
CA TYR A 16 21.51 -11.42 2.07
C TYR A 16 22.26 -12.60 2.67
N GLU A 17 23.12 -12.37 3.67
CA GLU A 17 23.84 -13.45 4.36
C GLU A 17 22.86 -14.43 5.03
N TRP A 18 21.81 -13.91 5.67
CA TRP A 18 20.75 -14.70 6.29
C TRP A 18 20.05 -15.60 5.27
N ASP A 19 19.60 -15.03 4.15
CA ASP A 19 18.93 -15.75 3.05
C ASP A 19 19.86 -16.77 2.39
N PHE A 20 21.11 -16.39 2.14
CA PHE A 20 22.11 -17.25 1.51
C PHE A 20 22.40 -18.49 2.35
N ARG A 21 22.33 -18.38 3.68
CA ARG A 21 22.46 -19.49 4.63
C ARG A 21 21.14 -20.21 4.92
N GLY A 22 20.10 -19.98 4.12
CA GLY A 22 18.79 -20.65 4.28
C GLY A 22 18.02 -20.21 5.53
N GLY A 23 18.29 -19.02 6.05
CA GLY A 23 17.58 -18.43 7.18
C GLY A 23 17.97 -18.97 8.56
N ALA A 24 19.17 -19.54 8.68
CA ALA A 24 19.61 -20.29 9.85
C ALA A 24 20.57 -19.51 10.79
N LEU A 25 20.67 -18.19 10.66
CA LEU A 25 21.49 -17.41 11.61
C LEU A 25 20.79 -17.28 12.96
N THR A 26 21.54 -17.52 14.03
CA THR A 26 21.14 -17.22 15.40
C THR A 26 21.12 -15.71 15.66
N ASP A 27 20.42 -15.28 16.72
CA ASP A 27 20.42 -13.88 17.14
C ASP A 27 21.85 -13.34 17.39
N LEU A 28 22.72 -14.16 17.97
CA LEU A 28 24.12 -13.79 18.18
C LEU A 28 24.87 -13.57 16.86
N GLU A 29 24.67 -14.44 15.87
CA GLU A 29 25.30 -14.30 14.56
C GLU A 29 24.77 -13.09 13.79
N ILE A 30 23.48 -12.78 13.93
CA ILE A 30 22.87 -11.57 13.37
C ILE A 30 23.54 -10.31 13.97
N GLU A 31 23.68 -10.25 15.28
CA GLU A 31 24.34 -9.12 15.97
C GLU A 31 25.79 -8.98 15.54
N GLN A 32 26.52 -10.10 15.43
CA GLN A 32 27.89 -10.12 14.94
C GLN A 32 27.98 -9.65 13.48
N ALA A 33 27.02 -10.02 12.63
CA ALA A 33 26.99 -9.59 11.23
C ALA A 33 26.73 -8.08 11.09
N ILE A 34 25.80 -7.52 11.89
CA ILE A 34 25.59 -6.06 11.94
C ILE A 34 26.87 -5.36 12.39
N ALA A 35 27.49 -5.81 13.49
CA ALA A 35 28.67 -5.18 14.04
C ALA A 35 29.84 -5.19 13.04
N ARG A 36 30.12 -6.35 12.44
CA ARG A 36 31.16 -6.54 11.43
C ARG A 36 30.95 -5.63 10.22
N ASN A 37 29.74 -5.61 9.65
CA ASN A 37 29.46 -4.81 8.46
C ASN A 37 29.43 -3.30 8.78
N ALA A 38 28.99 -2.92 9.98
CA ALA A 38 29.03 -1.53 10.42
C ALA A 38 30.46 -1.03 10.65
N GLU A 39 31.35 -1.86 11.19
CA GLU A 39 32.76 -1.53 11.35
C GLU A 39 33.47 -1.34 10.01
N GLU A 40 33.22 -2.23 9.04
CA GLU A 40 33.82 -2.17 7.71
C GLU A 40 33.30 -0.99 6.88
N PHE A 41 31.98 -0.80 6.82
CA PHE A 41 31.36 0.11 5.85
C PHE A 41 30.83 1.41 6.44
N ALA A 42 30.68 1.51 7.76
CA ALA A 42 30.13 2.68 8.45
C ALA A 42 30.87 3.07 9.75
N PRO A 43 32.22 3.07 9.78
CA PRO A 43 32.97 3.30 11.00
C PRO A 43 32.65 4.67 11.59
N GLY A 44 32.19 4.68 12.85
CA GLY A 44 31.86 5.90 13.59
C GLY A 44 30.63 6.67 13.10
N VAL A 45 29.88 6.14 12.13
CA VAL A 45 28.72 6.82 11.54
C VAL A 45 27.45 5.98 11.67
N GLY A 46 27.49 4.65 11.71
CA GLY A 46 26.30 3.80 11.71
C GLY A 46 25.43 3.85 12.97
N ASP A 47 24.12 4.00 12.79
CA ASP A 47 23.12 3.82 13.87
C ASP A 47 22.78 2.34 14.05
N ILE A 48 23.53 1.65 14.92
CA ILE A 48 23.37 0.20 15.22
C ILE A 48 21.97 -0.11 15.75
N SER A 49 21.40 0.79 16.56
CA SER A 49 20.05 0.61 17.10
C SER A 49 19.01 0.61 15.99
N PHE A 50 19.11 1.56 15.05
CA PHE A 50 18.25 1.59 13.87
C PHE A 50 18.42 0.35 12.98
N MET A 51 19.65 -0.06 12.70
CA MET A 51 19.94 -1.27 11.90
C MET A 51 19.30 -2.52 12.52
N ARG A 52 19.48 -2.70 13.83
CA ARG A 52 18.90 -3.83 14.57
C ARG A 52 17.38 -3.78 14.55
N LYS A 53 16.76 -2.64 14.83
CA LYS A 53 15.30 -2.48 14.80
C LYS A 53 14.75 -2.83 13.43
N LEU A 54 15.35 -2.30 12.37
CA LEU A 54 14.92 -2.53 10.99
C LEU A 54 15.06 -4.02 10.62
N LEU A 55 16.22 -4.62 10.89
CA LEU A 55 16.47 -6.03 10.56
C LEU A 55 15.51 -6.98 11.29
N LEU A 56 15.37 -6.84 12.62
CA LEU A 56 14.50 -7.69 13.41
C LEU A 56 13.02 -7.51 13.03
N GLY A 57 12.62 -6.28 12.72
CA GLY A 57 11.28 -6.00 12.20
C GLY A 57 11.00 -6.72 10.89
N ILE A 58 11.94 -6.68 9.95
CA ILE A 58 11.85 -7.38 8.67
C ILE A 58 11.76 -8.89 8.88
N LEU A 59 12.67 -9.47 9.68
CA LEU A 59 12.67 -10.91 9.95
C LEU A 59 11.39 -11.37 10.63
N GLY A 60 10.87 -10.60 11.60
CA GLY A 60 9.61 -10.88 12.28
C GLY A 60 8.37 -10.79 11.40
N LYS A 61 8.45 -10.12 10.23
CA LYS A 61 7.36 -9.98 9.25
C LYS A 61 7.64 -10.68 7.93
N ARG A 62 8.74 -11.47 7.83
CA ARG A 62 9.24 -12.03 6.57
C ARG A 62 8.16 -12.76 5.77
N ALA A 63 7.40 -13.67 6.40
CA ALA A 63 6.37 -14.44 5.71
C ALA A 63 5.28 -13.53 5.07
N LYS A 64 4.87 -12.48 5.80
CA LYS A 64 3.90 -11.50 5.29
C LYS A 64 4.50 -10.63 4.18
N LEU A 65 5.77 -10.22 4.32
CA LEU A 65 6.47 -9.47 3.28
C LEU A 65 6.61 -10.31 1.99
N ASP A 66 6.98 -11.58 2.10
CA ASP A 66 7.12 -12.50 0.98
C ASP A 66 5.77 -12.72 0.26
N ASP A 67 4.67 -12.90 1.00
CA ASP A 67 3.30 -13.01 0.44
C ASP A 67 2.89 -11.75 -0.34
N ILE A 68 3.18 -10.57 0.22
CA ILE A 68 2.90 -9.29 -0.46
C ILE A 68 3.74 -9.15 -1.74
N ILE A 69 5.00 -9.59 -1.73
CA ILE A 69 5.85 -9.58 -2.92
C ILE A 69 5.25 -10.44 -4.02
N GLU A 70 4.83 -11.67 -3.70
CA GLU A 70 4.25 -12.58 -4.69
C GLU A 70 2.94 -12.04 -5.27
N LYS A 71 2.09 -11.44 -4.43
CA LYS A 71 0.84 -10.81 -4.88
C LYS A 71 1.08 -9.59 -5.76
N ALA A 72 2.10 -8.79 -5.46
CA ALA A 72 2.47 -7.61 -6.25
C ALA A 72 3.29 -7.95 -7.52
N ALA A 73 3.90 -9.13 -7.58
CA ALA A 73 4.69 -9.62 -8.72
C ALA A 73 4.31 -11.08 -9.09
N PRO A 74 3.07 -11.33 -9.57
CA PRO A 74 2.55 -12.69 -9.76
C PRO A 74 3.32 -13.51 -10.80
N ASP A 75 4.00 -12.85 -11.74
CA ASP A 75 4.85 -13.52 -12.74
C ASP A 75 6.23 -13.95 -12.18
N TRP A 76 6.56 -13.55 -10.95
CA TRP A 76 7.86 -13.75 -10.32
C TRP A 76 7.72 -14.43 -8.95
N PRO A 77 7.68 -15.77 -8.92
CA PRO A 77 7.75 -16.54 -7.67
C PRO A 77 8.93 -16.11 -6.78
N ILE A 78 8.74 -16.11 -5.46
CA ILE A 78 9.71 -15.55 -4.50
C ILE A 78 11.10 -16.21 -4.59
N ASP A 79 11.14 -17.48 -4.96
CA ASP A 79 12.36 -18.30 -5.14
C ASP A 79 13.11 -17.95 -6.43
N LYS A 80 12.44 -17.36 -7.41
CA LYS A 80 13.03 -16.92 -8.69
C LYS A 80 13.53 -15.48 -8.66
N ILE A 81 13.14 -14.69 -7.64
CA ILE A 81 13.67 -13.34 -7.43
C ILE A 81 15.10 -13.44 -6.90
N ALA A 82 16.02 -12.68 -7.49
CA ALA A 82 17.40 -12.61 -7.03
C ALA A 82 17.45 -12.24 -5.53
N LEU A 83 18.34 -12.88 -4.77
CA LEU A 83 18.45 -12.68 -3.31
C LEU A 83 18.57 -11.20 -2.92
N ILE A 84 19.35 -10.43 -3.68
CA ILE A 84 19.51 -8.99 -3.47
C ILE A 84 18.17 -8.27 -3.66
N ASP A 85 17.51 -8.47 -4.79
CA ASP A 85 16.24 -7.80 -5.12
C ASP A 85 15.15 -8.17 -4.12
N ARG A 86 15.04 -9.45 -3.75
CA ARG A 86 14.10 -9.92 -2.73
C ARG A 86 14.32 -9.23 -1.38
N ASN A 87 15.56 -9.12 -0.93
CA ASN A 87 15.87 -8.47 0.34
C ASN A 87 15.66 -6.95 0.29
N ILE A 88 15.89 -6.31 -0.85
CA ILE A 88 15.56 -4.90 -1.06
C ILE A 88 14.05 -4.68 -1.04
N LEU A 89 13.25 -5.56 -1.67
CA LEU A 89 11.78 -5.51 -1.58
C LEU A 89 11.32 -5.64 -0.13
N ARG A 90 11.87 -6.59 0.64
CA ARG A 90 11.54 -6.76 2.06
C ARG A 90 11.82 -5.50 2.88
N ILE A 91 12.97 -4.84 2.67
CA ILE A 91 13.30 -3.56 3.33
C ILE A 91 12.28 -2.49 2.94
N GLY A 92 12.07 -2.28 1.64
CA GLY A 92 11.19 -1.24 1.12
C GLY A 92 9.74 -1.41 1.58
N LEU A 93 9.22 -2.64 1.53
CA LEU A 93 7.87 -2.98 2.01
C LEU A 93 7.75 -2.84 3.52
N TYR A 94 8.76 -3.26 4.29
CA TYR A 94 8.71 -3.12 5.74
C TYR A 94 8.60 -1.65 6.15
N GLU A 95 9.45 -0.80 5.58
CA GLU A 95 9.39 0.64 5.86
C GLU A 95 8.11 1.30 5.33
N LEU A 96 7.55 0.79 4.22
CA LEU A 96 6.33 1.33 3.64
C LEU A 96 5.07 0.97 4.45
N LEU A 97 5.04 -0.22 5.06
CA LEU A 97 3.83 -0.80 5.66
C LEU A 97 3.83 -0.81 7.19
N PHE A 98 5.00 -0.87 7.83
CA PHE A 98 5.10 -1.12 9.27
C PHE A 98 5.87 -0.06 10.05
N GLU A 99 6.64 0.81 9.39
CA GLU A 99 7.33 1.90 10.06
C GLU A 99 6.44 3.16 10.11
N ASP A 100 6.66 3.99 11.14
CA ASP A 100 5.96 5.27 11.29
C ASP A 100 6.30 6.20 10.12
N ARG A 101 5.27 6.69 9.43
CA ARG A 101 5.42 7.59 8.28
C ARG A 101 6.03 8.94 8.64
N ALA A 102 5.85 9.39 9.88
CA ALA A 102 6.55 10.58 10.37
C ALA A 102 8.07 10.37 10.41
N GLN A 103 8.53 9.13 10.56
CA GLN A 103 9.94 8.75 10.56
C GLN A 103 10.48 8.44 9.16
N VAL A 104 9.69 7.71 8.36
CA VAL A 104 10.06 7.31 6.99
C VAL A 104 8.86 7.53 6.06
N PRO A 105 8.82 8.68 5.37
CA PRO A 105 7.79 8.94 4.37
C PRO A 105 7.77 7.86 3.29
N ALA A 106 6.58 7.50 2.80
CA ALA A 106 6.41 6.38 1.86
C ALA A 106 7.28 6.53 0.59
N LYS A 107 7.33 7.74 0.02
CA LYS A 107 8.18 8.05 -1.14
C LYS A 107 9.66 7.94 -0.83
N VAL A 108 10.07 8.20 0.41
CA VAL A 108 11.47 8.04 0.82
C VAL A 108 11.80 6.55 0.89
N ALA A 109 10.97 5.72 1.53
CA ALA A 109 11.18 4.27 1.55
C ALA A 109 11.34 3.68 0.14
N ILE A 110 10.44 4.04 -0.79
CA ILE A 110 10.49 3.58 -2.18
C ILE A 110 11.78 4.04 -2.88
N ASN A 111 12.13 5.33 -2.77
CA ASN A 111 13.34 5.84 -3.40
C ASN A 111 14.61 5.19 -2.85
N GLU A 112 14.69 5.00 -1.53
CA GLU A 112 15.85 4.36 -0.89
C GLU A 112 16.01 2.90 -1.33
N ALA A 113 14.92 2.15 -1.46
CA ALA A 113 14.95 0.79 -2.00
C ALA A 113 15.43 0.76 -3.47
N ILE A 114 14.99 1.72 -4.29
CA ILE A 114 15.46 1.84 -5.68
C ILE A 114 16.95 2.17 -5.76
N GLU A 115 17.46 3.04 -4.89
CA GLU A 115 18.90 3.36 -4.85
C GLU A 115 19.75 2.18 -4.38
N LEU A 116 19.26 1.36 -3.43
CA LEU A 116 19.90 0.09 -3.09
C LEU A 116 19.94 -0.85 -4.29
N ALA A 117 18.85 -0.95 -5.05
CA ALA A 117 18.76 -1.82 -6.21
C ALA A 117 19.72 -1.41 -7.32
N LYS A 118 19.95 -0.11 -7.51
CA LYS A 118 20.96 0.40 -8.45
C LYS A 118 22.38 0.13 -8.01
N THR A 119 22.62 0.06 -6.71
CA THR A 119 23.96 -0.13 -6.13
C THR A 119 24.36 -1.60 -6.09
N TYR A 120 23.41 -2.50 -5.79
CA TYR A 120 23.69 -3.91 -5.52
C TYR A 120 23.04 -4.89 -6.50
N GLY A 121 21.99 -4.46 -7.22
CA GLY A 121 21.26 -5.29 -8.17
C GLY A 121 21.83 -5.26 -9.59
N GLY A 122 21.11 -5.87 -10.52
CA GLY A 122 21.41 -5.84 -11.96
C GLY A 122 20.80 -4.63 -12.67
N GLU A 123 21.03 -4.53 -13.98
CA GLU A 123 20.57 -3.40 -14.81
C GLU A 123 19.06 -3.16 -14.75
N THR A 124 18.26 -4.22 -14.57
CA THR A 124 16.80 -4.17 -14.52
C THR A 124 16.24 -4.07 -13.10
N SER A 125 17.05 -4.31 -12.07
CA SER A 125 16.61 -4.39 -10.67
C SER A 125 15.93 -3.10 -10.20
N GLY A 126 16.53 -1.94 -10.48
CA GLY A 126 15.91 -0.66 -10.09
C GLY A 126 14.51 -0.43 -10.67
N LYS A 127 14.26 -0.89 -11.89
CA LYS A 127 12.92 -0.82 -12.53
C LYS A 127 11.95 -1.82 -11.92
N PHE A 128 12.42 -3.04 -11.68
CA PHE A 128 11.64 -4.11 -11.04
C PHE A 128 11.17 -3.69 -9.65
N ILE A 129 12.09 -3.26 -8.78
CA ILE A 129 11.79 -2.80 -7.42
C ILE A 129 10.79 -1.63 -7.43
N ASN A 130 10.98 -0.65 -8.31
CA ASN A 130 10.05 0.47 -8.46
C ASN A 130 8.65 0.01 -8.90
N GLY A 131 8.57 -0.99 -9.79
CA GLY A 131 7.30 -1.55 -10.24
C GLY A 131 6.53 -2.21 -9.11
N VAL A 132 7.18 -3.09 -8.36
CA VAL A 132 6.56 -3.85 -7.25
C VAL A 132 6.16 -2.90 -6.11
N LEU A 133 7.07 -2.06 -5.62
CA LEU A 133 6.76 -1.12 -4.55
C LEU A 133 5.74 -0.06 -4.98
N GLY A 134 5.75 0.33 -6.26
CA GLY A 134 4.79 1.26 -6.84
C GLY A 134 3.37 0.69 -6.94
N ALA A 135 3.23 -0.59 -7.28
CA ALA A 135 1.96 -1.29 -7.28
C ALA A 135 1.37 -1.31 -5.86
N VAL A 136 2.17 -1.73 -4.88
CA VAL A 136 1.79 -1.72 -3.47
C VAL A 136 1.41 -0.32 -2.98
N TYR A 137 2.22 0.69 -3.28
CA TYR A 137 1.95 2.08 -2.90
C TYR A 137 0.62 2.60 -3.46
N LYS A 138 0.26 2.19 -4.68
CA LYS A 138 -1.00 2.58 -5.33
C LYS A 138 -2.21 1.93 -4.66
N GLU A 139 -2.08 0.67 -4.26
CA GLU A 139 -3.16 -0.08 -3.59
C GLU A 139 -3.47 0.49 -2.20
N LEU A 140 -2.44 0.91 -1.46
CA LEU A 140 -2.58 1.63 -0.19
C LEU A 140 -3.32 2.98 -0.28
N GLY A 141 -3.72 3.43 -1.47
CA GLY A 141 -4.37 4.73 -1.67
C GLY A 141 -3.38 5.92 -1.73
N GLU A 142 -2.09 5.66 -1.97
CA GLU A 142 -1.02 6.67 -2.04
C GLU A 142 -0.93 7.61 -0.81
N PRO A 143 -0.90 7.09 0.43
CA PRO A 143 -1.22 7.88 1.60
C PRO A 143 -0.07 8.78 2.12
N GLY A 144 1.05 8.88 1.38
CA GLY A 144 2.19 9.81 1.58
C GLY A 144 2.23 10.93 0.53
N LYS A 145 1.06 11.32 0.02
CA LYS A 145 0.90 12.22 -1.12
C LYS A 145 1.39 13.63 -0.87
N ASP A 146 1.07 14.16 0.32
CA ASP A 146 1.45 15.50 0.79
C ASP A 146 2.83 15.53 1.47
N GLU A 147 3.42 14.35 1.71
CA GLU A 147 4.79 14.22 2.22
C GLU A 147 5.76 14.63 1.11
N THR A 148 6.23 15.87 1.19
CA THR A 148 7.25 16.39 0.28
C THR A 148 8.60 15.76 0.61
N SER A 149 9.06 14.82 -0.23
CA SER A 149 10.47 14.45 -0.23
C SER A 149 11.30 15.70 -0.48
N LYS A 150 12.18 16.08 0.48
CA LYS A 150 13.21 17.10 0.26
C LYS A 150 14.16 16.60 -0.83
N LYS A 151 13.80 16.81 -2.11
CA LYS A 151 14.67 16.50 -3.24
C LYS A 151 15.96 17.28 -3.10
N LYS A 152 17.08 16.59 -2.92
CA LYS A 152 18.41 17.11 -3.23
C LYS A 152 18.47 17.44 -4.72
N ASN A 153 19.07 18.61 -5.00
CA ASN A 153 19.38 19.21 -6.30
C ASN A 153 19.37 18.25 -7.50
N LEU A 154 18.28 18.29 -8.29
CA LEU A 154 18.30 18.01 -9.71
C LEU A 154 17.97 19.32 -10.42
N GLN A 155 18.84 19.69 -11.35
CA GLN A 155 18.97 20.99 -11.98
C GLN A 155 17.65 21.49 -12.61
N LYS A 156 17.39 22.79 -12.42
CA LYS A 156 16.51 23.70 -13.17
C LYS A 156 15.56 23.05 -14.19
N ILE A 157 14.39 22.62 -13.74
CA ILE A 157 13.15 22.79 -14.51
C ILE A 157 12.20 23.59 -13.61
N SER A 158 11.80 24.75 -14.12
CA SER A 158 10.99 25.75 -13.43
C SER A 158 9.79 25.11 -12.72
N ARG A 159 9.79 25.08 -11.38
CA ARG A 159 8.58 24.73 -10.62
C ARG A 159 7.67 25.94 -10.61
N VAL A 160 6.93 26.13 -11.69
CA VAL A 160 5.72 26.95 -11.65
C VAL A 160 4.79 26.28 -10.62
N PRO A 161 4.27 26.99 -9.61
CA PRO A 161 3.21 26.47 -8.76
C PRO A 161 2.04 26.08 -9.66
N VAL A 162 1.79 24.78 -9.82
CA VAL A 162 0.66 24.31 -10.62
C VAL A 162 -0.59 24.46 -9.76
N ASP A 163 -1.50 25.34 -10.17
CA ASP A 163 -2.80 25.49 -9.54
C ASP A 163 -3.51 24.12 -9.56
N PRO A 164 -3.91 23.55 -8.40
CA PRO A 164 -4.63 22.27 -8.33
C PRO A 164 -5.86 22.19 -9.24
N LYS A 165 -6.48 23.33 -9.58
CA LYS A 165 -7.62 23.40 -10.52
C LYS A 165 -7.23 23.17 -11.98
N THR A 166 -5.97 23.34 -12.33
CA THR A 166 -5.43 23.11 -13.68
C THR A 166 -4.94 21.68 -13.90
N LEU A 167 -4.92 20.86 -12.84
CA LEU A 167 -4.52 19.47 -12.94
C LEU A 167 -5.65 18.62 -13.55
N PRO A 168 -5.33 17.62 -14.39
CA PRO A 168 -6.34 16.71 -14.90
C PRO A 168 -7.03 15.98 -13.73
N LEU A 169 -8.37 15.93 -13.79
CA LEU A 169 -9.21 15.31 -12.77
C LEU A 169 -9.36 13.81 -13.07
N ASP A 170 -9.02 12.98 -12.09
CA ASP A 170 -9.26 11.54 -12.09
C ASP A 170 -10.39 11.26 -11.09
N LYS A 171 -11.55 10.86 -11.60
CA LYS A 171 -12.73 10.60 -10.77
C LYS A 171 -12.79 9.14 -10.37
N LEU A 172 -12.94 8.90 -9.08
CA LEU A 172 -13.11 7.58 -8.49
C LEU A 172 -14.43 7.52 -7.74
N GLY A 173 -15.02 6.33 -7.73
CA GLY A 173 -16.28 6.05 -7.07
C GLY A 173 -16.09 4.93 -6.08
N GLY A 174 -16.59 5.12 -4.86
CA GLY A 174 -16.59 4.13 -3.81
C GLY A 174 -18.00 3.81 -3.33
N ALA A 175 -18.22 2.58 -2.85
CA ALA A 175 -19.50 2.15 -2.31
C ALA A 175 -19.35 1.54 -0.92
N VAL A 176 -20.15 2.01 0.03
CA VAL A 176 -20.52 1.22 1.20
C VAL A 176 -21.69 0.34 0.79
N VAL A 177 -21.39 -0.90 0.45
CA VAL A 177 -22.40 -1.89 0.06
C VAL A 177 -23.02 -2.47 1.33
N TYR A 178 -24.34 -2.43 1.44
CA TYR A 178 -25.06 -3.07 2.54
C TYR A 178 -26.12 -4.03 2.02
N ALA A 179 -26.46 -5.02 2.84
CA ALA A 179 -27.57 -5.92 2.61
C ALA A 179 -28.37 -6.09 3.92
N ARG A 180 -29.67 -6.32 3.78
CA ARG A 180 -30.55 -6.66 4.91
C ARG A 180 -30.92 -8.14 4.81
N ASP A 181 -30.76 -8.86 5.90
CA ASP A 181 -31.26 -10.24 6.04
C ASP A 181 -32.01 -10.35 7.37
N GLY A 182 -33.33 -10.43 7.29
CA GLY A 182 -34.22 -10.31 8.45
C GLY A 182 -34.09 -8.95 9.15
N ALA A 183 -33.74 -8.98 10.44
CA ALA A 183 -33.51 -7.79 11.26
C ALA A 183 -32.05 -7.29 11.23
N ASP A 184 -31.14 -8.10 10.68
CA ASP A 184 -29.72 -7.81 10.67
C ASP A 184 -29.34 -7.02 9.42
N VAL A 185 -28.38 -6.10 9.59
CA VAL A 185 -27.78 -5.33 8.50
C VAL A 185 -26.32 -5.72 8.39
N TYR A 186 -25.89 -6.01 7.18
CA TYR A 186 -24.54 -6.42 6.85
C TYR A 186 -23.87 -5.39 5.94
N LEU A 187 -22.57 -5.14 6.12
CA LEU A 187 -21.75 -4.41 5.18
C LEU A 187 -20.84 -5.36 4.41
N GLY A 188 -20.79 -5.17 3.10
CA GLY A 188 -19.88 -5.88 2.21
C GLY A 188 -18.56 -5.14 2.16
N LEU A 189 -17.50 -5.79 2.61
CA LEU A 189 -16.14 -5.24 2.61
C LEU A 189 -15.23 -6.13 1.76
N VAL A 190 -14.21 -5.52 1.17
CA VAL A 190 -13.12 -6.22 0.48
C VAL A 190 -11.87 -6.18 1.33
N HIS A 191 -11.12 -7.26 1.32
CA HIS A 191 -9.85 -7.39 2.04
C HIS A 191 -8.70 -7.18 1.06
N ASP A 192 -7.81 -6.27 1.43
CA ASP A 192 -6.59 -6.05 0.67
C ASP A 192 -5.49 -7.02 1.07
N ILE A 193 -4.52 -7.15 0.17
CA ILE A 193 -3.35 -8.01 0.35
C ILE A 193 -2.44 -7.58 1.53
N PHE A 194 -2.70 -6.41 2.13
CA PHE A 194 -1.97 -5.88 3.29
C PHE A 194 -2.63 -6.26 4.61
N GLY A 195 -3.78 -6.92 4.58
CA GLY A 195 -4.51 -7.38 5.76
C GLY A 195 -5.55 -6.38 6.27
N HIS A 196 -5.99 -5.42 5.46
CA HIS A 196 -7.01 -4.45 5.85
C HIS A 196 -8.33 -4.68 5.10
N TRP A 197 -9.43 -4.53 5.83
CA TRP A 197 -10.76 -4.43 5.25
C TRP A 197 -11.03 -3.00 4.76
N THR A 198 -11.58 -2.87 3.56
CA THR A 198 -11.86 -1.59 2.91
C THR A 198 -13.14 -1.66 2.05
N LEU A 199 -13.51 -0.51 1.48
CA LEU A 199 -14.69 -0.36 0.64
C LEU A 199 -14.39 -0.62 -0.83
N SER A 200 -15.39 -1.08 -1.57
CA SER A 200 -15.25 -1.22 -3.00
C SER A 200 -15.07 0.12 -3.69
N LYS A 201 -14.02 0.26 -4.51
CA LYS A 201 -13.64 1.53 -5.15
C LYS A 201 -13.04 1.33 -6.54
N GLY A 202 -13.34 2.24 -7.46
CA GLY A 202 -12.82 2.16 -8.83
C GLY A 202 -12.86 3.49 -9.58
N HIS A 203 -12.25 3.51 -10.77
CA HIS A 203 -12.25 4.68 -11.65
C HIS A 203 -13.56 4.77 -12.43
N TYR A 204 -14.02 6.00 -12.66
CA TYR A 204 -15.06 6.30 -13.63
C TYR A 204 -14.52 6.11 -15.04
N LYS A 205 -15.36 5.63 -15.97
CA LYS A 205 -15.07 5.74 -17.40
C LYS A 205 -15.56 7.08 -17.94
N ASP A 206 -15.02 7.49 -19.09
CA ASP A 206 -15.35 8.77 -19.71
C ASP A 206 -16.85 8.89 -19.97
N GLY A 207 -17.48 9.91 -19.36
CA GLY A 207 -18.91 10.20 -19.52
C GLY A 207 -19.85 9.34 -18.68
N GLU A 208 -19.36 8.46 -17.80
CA GLU A 208 -20.23 7.71 -16.88
C GLU A 208 -20.85 8.63 -15.80
N ASP A 209 -22.14 8.43 -15.52
CA ASP A 209 -22.79 8.97 -14.32
C ASP A 209 -22.48 8.12 -13.07
N ASP A 210 -22.76 8.67 -11.89
CA ASP A 210 -22.46 8.01 -10.61
C ASP A 210 -23.14 6.64 -10.48
N LYS A 211 -24.42 6.54 -10.90
CA LYS A 211 -25.17 5.29 -10.81
C LYS A 211 -24.53 4.20 -11.65
N THR A 212 -24.18 4.52 -12.89
CA THR A 212 -23.57 3.60 -13.85
C THR A 212 -22.18 3.20 -13.40
N ALA A 213 -21.35 4.17 -13.00
CA ALA A 213 -19.99 3.94 -12.54
C ALA A 213 -19.96 3.03 -11.30
N ILE A 214 -20.71 3.38 -10.24
CA ILE A 214 -20.70 2.62 -8.99
C ILE A 214 -21.28 1.22 -9.17
N THR A 215 -22.38 1.08 -9.93
CA THR A 215 -22.96 -0.24 -10.22
C THR A 215 -21.96 -1.14 -10.94
N ARG A 216 -21.24 -0.60 -11.93
CA ARG A 216 -20.19 -1.33 -12.64
C ARG A 216 -19.04 -1.70 -11.70
N ILE A 217 -18.53 -0.75 -10.92
CA ILE A 217 -17.38 -0.97 -10.02
C ILE A 217 -17.68 -2.10 -9.04
N VAL A 218 -18.82 -2.04 -8.36
CA VAL A 218 -19.22 -3.07 -7.39
C VAL A 218 -19.42 -4.43 -8.08
N MET A 219 -20.06 -4.44 -9.26
CA MET A 219 -20.26 -5.68 -10.02
C MET A 219 -18.94 -6.30 -10.50
N GLU A 220 -18.01 -5.48 -11.02
CA GLU A 220 -16.69 -5.92 -11.50
C GLU A 220 -15.76 -6.37 -10.36
N GLU A 221 -15.96 -5.86 -9.15
CA GLU A 221 -15.08 -6.16 -8.02
C GLU A 221 -15.61 -7.32 -7.17
N ILE A 222 -16.88 -7.28 -6.77
CA ILE A 222 -17.46 -8.22 -5.80
C ILE A 222 -18.68 -9.01 -6.33
N GLY A 223 -19.04 -8.82 -7.60
CA GLY A 223 -20.04 -9.63 -8.28
C GLY A 223 -21.49 -9.39 -7.86
N LEU A 224 -21.76 -8.29 -7.15
CA LEU A 224 -23.09 -7.99 -6.62
C LEU A 224 -23.82 -6.92 -7.45
N PRO A 225 -25.09 -7.16 -7.83
CA PRO A 225 -25.94 -6.09 -8.33
C PRO A 225 -26.33 -5.16 -7.18
N ILE A 226 -26.30 -3.85 -7.43
CA ILE A 226 -26.65 -2.85 -6.42
C ILE A 226 -27.75 -1.89 -6.87
N THR A 227 -28.42 -1.32 -5.89
CA THR A 227 -29.24 -0.11 -6.01
C THR A 227 -28.50 1.03 -5.33
N LEU A 228 -28.07 2.03 -6.11
CA LEU A 228 -27.38 3.20 -5.58
C LEU A 228 -28.33 4.04 -4.72
N GLY A 229 -27.88 4.38 -3.51
CA GLY A 229 -28.58 5.22 -2.54
C GLY A 229 -27.90 6.59 -2.35
N GLU A 230 -27.84 7.02 -1.09
CA GLU A 230 -27.39 8.37 -0.72
C GLU A 230 -25.88 8.57 -0.82
N VAL A 231 -25.46 9.82 -1.04
CA VAL A 231 -24.04 10.22 -1.05
C VAL A 231 -23.52 10.28 0.39
N LEU A 232 -22.46 9.52 0.66
CA LEU A 232 -21.79 9.47 1.95
C LEU A 232 -20.72 10.56 2.08
N GLY A 233 -20.04 10.92 1.01
CA GLY A 233 -19.10 12.04 1.06
C GLY A 233 -18.14 12.02 -0.11
N GLU A 234 -17.28 13.04 -0.13
CA GLU A 234 -16.29 13.23 -1.18
C GLU A 234 -14.93 13.50 -0.55
N ASN A 235 -13.88 12.89 -1.09
CA ASN A 235 -12.49 13.14 -0.71
C ASN A 235 -11.69 13.56 -1.94
N GLU A 236 -10.99 14.71 -1.85
CA GLU A 236 -10.09 15.18 -2.91
C GLU A 236 -8.62 15.15 -2.47
N TYR A 237 -7.75 14.61 -3.33
CA TYR A 237 -6.32 14.48 -3.05
C TYR A 237 -5.50 14.42 -4.36
N VAL A 238 -4.31 15.02 -4.42
CA VAL A 238 -3.53 15.16 -5.69
C VAL A 238 -2.47 14.07 -5.90
N ALA A 239 -2.62 13.18 -6.90
CA ALA A 239 -1.78 12.01 -7.25
C ALA A 239 -0.68 12.33 -8.22
N SER A 240 0.44 11.63 -8.13
CA SER A 240 1.46 11.67 -9.17
C SER A 240 1.42 10.34 -9.90
N HIS A 241 0.88 10.33 -11.10
CA HIS A 241 0.93 9.17 -11.99
C HIS A 241 2.30 9.13 -12.69
N PRO A 242 2.96 7.96 -12.81
CA PRO A 242 4.28 7.84 -13.44
C PRO A 242 4.35 8.44 -14.85
N GLU A 243 3.31 8.23 -15.65
CA GLU A 243 3.25 8.71 -17.04
C GLU A 243 2.45 10.02 -17.23
N LYS A 244 1.40 10.25 -16.42
CA LYS A 244 0.45 11.35 -16.62
C LYS A 244 0.77 12.58 -15.76
N GLY A 245 1.79 12.52 -14.92
CA GLY A 245 2.18 13.61 -14.03
C GLY A 245 1.21 13.79 -12.86
N LYS A 246 1.11 15.01 -12.34
CA LYS A 246 0.19 15.30 -11.22
C LYS A 246 -1.26 15.30 -11.71
N MET A 247 -2.13 14.59 -11.01
CA MET A 247 -3.55 14.41 -11.28
C MET A 247 -4.32 14.75 -10.01
N ARG A 248 -5.43 15.47 -10.08
CA ARG A 248 -6.32 15.64 -8.93
C ARG A 248 -7.25 14.44 -8.87
N LYS A 249 -7.20 13.64 -7.81
CA LYS A 249 -8.15 12.54 -7.58
C LYS A 249 -9.31 13.05 -6.75
N HIS A 250 -10.52 12.74 -7.19
CA HIS A 250 -11.76 13.02 -6.47
C HIS A 250 -12.49 11.70 -6.28
N VAL A 251 -12.70 11.29 -5.03
CA VAL A 251 -13.40 10.04 -4.69
C VAL A 251 -14.75 10.40 -4.11
N SER A 252 -15.83 9.94 -4.75
CA SER A 252 -17.19 10.07 -4.23
C SER A 252 -17.64 8.74 -3.66
N TYR A 253 -18.07 8.72 -2.40
CA TYR A 253 -18.57 7.54 -1.71
C TYR A 253 -20.10 7.56 -1.64
N PHE A 254 -20.71 6.42 -1.92
CA PHE A 254 -22.16 6.24 -1.93
C PHE A 254 -22.56 5.06 -1.06
N LEU A 255 -23.76 5.15 -0.49
CA LEU A 255 -24.43 4.01 0.12
C LEU A 255 -25.10 3.21 -1.00
N ALA A 256 -24.92 1.90 -1.02
CA ALA A 256 -25.48 1.03 -2.04
C ALA A 256 -26.13 -0.19 -1.42
N GLU A 257 -27.37 -0.49 -1.80
CA GLU A 257 -28.08 -1.68 -1.33
C GLU A 257 -27.86 -2.85 -2.29
N ALA A 258 -27.50 -4.01 -1.76
CA ALA A 258 -27.38 -5.26 -2.50
C ALA A 258 -28.26 -6.34 -1.88
N PRO A 259 -28.69 -7.36 -2.64
CA PRO A 259 -29.28 -8.55 -2.04
C PRO A 259 -28.23 -9.28 -1.20
N TYR A 260 -28.66 -9.87 -0.07
CA TYR A 260 -27.79 -10.71 0.75
C TYR A 260 -27.47 -12.03 0.02
N GLN A 261 -26.35 -12.06 -0.69
CA GLN A 261 -25.86 -13.18 -1.49
C GLN A 261 -24.35 -13.34 -1.28
N GLU A 262 -23.80 -14.51 -1.59
CA GLU A 262 -22.36 -14.76 -1.50
C GLU A 262 -21.57 -13.70 -2.28
N ILE A 263 -20.61 -13.06 -1.61
CA ILE A 263 -19.71 -12.09 -2.24
C ILE A 263 -18.63 -12.87 -2.99
N LYS A 264 -18.41 -12.55 -4.27
CA LYS A 264 -17.36 -13.18 -5.08
C LYS A 264 -16.40 -12.14 -5.57
N LEU A 265 -15.15 -12.22 -5.11
CA LEU A 265 -14.09 -11.34 -5.59
C LEU A 265 -13.76 -11.66 -7.06
N MET A 266 -14.28 -10.83 -7.96
CA MET A 266 -14.15 -11.01 -9.42
C MET A 266 -12.85 -10.41 -9.96
N LYS A 267 -12.30 -9.38 -9.30
CA LYS A 267 -11.06 -8.71 -9.67
C LYS A 267 -9.98 -8.97 -8.63
N LYS A 268 -8.90 -9.66 -9.04
CA LYS A 268 -7.80 -10.08 -8.15
C LYS A 268 -6.64 -9.08 -8.02
N GLY A 269 -6.84 -7.81 -8.40
CA GLY A 269 -5.79 -6.80 -8.31
C GLY A 269 -5.76 -6.16 -6.92
N GLY A 270 -4.84 -6.57 -6.06
CA GLY A 270 -4.63 -5.97 -4.73
C GLY A 270 -5.64 -6.36 -3.65
N LEU A 271 -6.57 -7.25 -3.98
CA LEU A 271 -7.59 -7.78 -3.08
C LEU A 271 -7.46 -9.31 -3.04
N ASP A 272 -7.61 -9.90 -1.86
CA ASP A 272 -7.53 -11.35 -1.67
C ASP A 272 -8.76 -11.99 -1.00
N ASP A 273 -9.67 -11.18 -0.43
CA ASP A 273 -10.94 -11.67 0.13
C ASP A 273 -12.06 -10.63 0.00
N ALA A 274 -13.32 -11.06 0.14
CA ALA A 274 -14.49 -10.19 0.21
C ALA A 274 -15.61 -10.89 0.98
N GLN A 275 -16.18 -10.23 2.00
CA GLN A 275 -17.22 -10.85 2.84
C GLN A 275 -18.19 -9.85 3.45
N TRP A 276 -19.29 -10.40 3.97
CA TRP A 276 -20.28 -9.67 4.75
C TRP A 276 -19.90 -9.61 6.22
N PHE A 277 -20.00 -8.42 6.82
CA PHE A 277 -19.83 -8.21 8.25
C PHE A 277 -21.09 -7.62 8.86
N LYS A 278 -21.47 -8.08 10.05
CA LYS A 278 -22.54 -7.42 10.80
C LYS A 278 -22.07 -6.05 11.26
N LEU A 279 -22.99 -5.09 11.38
CA LEU A 279 -22.64 -3.73 11.84
C LEU A 279 -21.88 -3.69 13.17
N ALA A 280 -22.17 -4.63 14.08
CA ALA A 280 -21.51 -4.71 15.39
C ALA A 280 -20.03 -5.13 15.30
N ASP A 281 -19.67 -5.93 14.30
CA ASP A 281 -18.34 -6.55 14.19
C ASP A 281 -17.33 -5.62 13.48
N ILE A 282 -17.80 -4.56 12.82
CA ILE A 282 -16.97 -3.67 12.01
C ILE A 282 -15.89 -2.98 12.84
N ILE A 283 -16.19 -2.64 14.10
CA ILE A 283 -15.27 -1.87 14.96
C ILE A 283 -13.99 -2.64 15.31
N ASP A 284 -14.06 -3.97 15.26
CA ASP A 284 -12.95 -4.87 15.57
C ASP A 284 -12.12 -5.24 14.33
N LEU A 285 -12.52 -4.78 13.14
CA LEU A 285 -11.80 -5.06 11.90
C LEU A 285 -10.57 -4.17 11.76
N ASN A 286 -9.49 -4.76 11.24
CA ASN A 286 -8.32 -4.00 10.83
C ASN A 286 -8.66 -3.20 9.57
N MET A 287 -8.90 -1.89 9.69
CA MET A 287 -9.28 -0.99 8.59
C MET A 287 -8.37 0.22 8.54
N TYR A 288 -8.33 0.92 7.41
CA TYR A 288 -7.66 2.22 7.34
C TYR A 288 -8.49 3.31 8.06
N ASP A 289 -7.81 4.15 8.84
CA ASP A 289 -8.43 5.22 9.64
C ASP A 289 -9.23 6.22 8.78
N ASP A 290 -8.84 6.43 7.53
CA ASP A 290 -9.49 7.35 6.59
C ASP A 290 -10.86 6.86 6.10
N MET A 291 -11.17 5.57 6.27
CA MET A 291 -12.44 4.96 5.88
C MET A 291 -13.51 5.06 6.99
N LEU A 292 -13.07 5.19 8.25
CA LEU A 292 -13.97 5.24 9.41
C LEU A 292 -15.02 6.35 9.33
N PRO A 293 -14.72 7.59 8.88
CA PRO A 293 -15.73 8.64 8.76
C PRO A 293 -16.86 8.28 7.78
N VAL A 294 -16.51 7.65 6.65
CA VAL A 294 -17.47 7.25 5.60
C VAL A 294 -18.37 6.13 6.11
N ILE A 295 -17.78 5.11 6.75
CA ILE A 295 -18.51 3.99 7.33
C ILE A 295 -19.42 4.47 8.47
N THR A 296 -18.91 5.30 9.37
CA THR A 296 -19.70 5.86 10.48
C THR A 296 -20.93 6.62 9.96
N LYS A 297 -20.78 7.38 8.88
CA LYS A 297 -21.92 8.07 8.26
C LYS A 297 -22.93 7.08 7.66
N ALA A 298 -22.46 6.03 6.98
CA ALA A 298 -23.31 4.97 6.44
C ALA A 298 -24.11 4.28 7.55
N VAL A 299 -23.44 3.84 8.62
CA VAL A 299 -24.07 3.21 9.81
C VAL A 299 -25.15 4.13 10.38
N ASN A 300 -24.87 5.42 10.55
CA ASN A 300 -25.83 6.39 11.06
C ASN A 300 -27.07 6.57 10.16
N ILE A 301 -26.92 6.44 8.83
CA ILE A 301 -28.05 6.48 7.89
C ILE A 301 -28.87 5.20 8.00
N LEU A 302 -28.20 4.05 8.09
CA LEU A 302 -28.85 2.74 8.18
C LEU A 302 -29.61 2.56 9.50
N LEU A 303 -29.12 3.08 10.62
CA LEU A 303 -29.80 3.02 11.91
C LEU A 303 -31.00 3.98 12.04
N LYS A 304 -31.10 5.00 11.17
CA LYS A 304 -32.22 5.96 11.14
C LYS A 304 -33.40 5.48 10.28
N LYS A 305 -33.25 4.38 9.55
CA LYS A 305 -34.22 3.83 8.57
C LYS A 305 -34.66 2.42 8.93
#